data_AF-A0A379TYB3-F1
#
_entry.id   AF-A0A379TYB3-F1
#
_cell.length_a   1.000
_cell.length_b   1.000
_cell.length_c   1.000
_cell.angle_alpha   90.00
_cell.angle_beta   90.00
_cell.angle_gamma   90.00
#
_symmetry.space_group_name_H-M   'P 1'
#
loop_
_entity.id
_entity.type
_entity.pdbx_description
1 polymer ?
#
loop_
_entity_poly.entity_id
_entity_poly.type
_entity_poly.pdbx_seq_one_letter_code
_entity_poly.pdbx_strand_id
1 'polypeptide(L)'
;MQLDRPQIRQMDPGLVYNAVRDGLVDAGLVYTTDGRVKGFDLKVLEDDKGFFPSYAVTPVVRKEVLEANPGLDDALNHPFWPAQ
;
A
#
# COMPACT_ATOMS: atom_id res chain seq x y z
N MET A 1 18.09 3.38 -15.33
CA MET A 1 19.01 2.87 -14.30
C MET A 1 19.05 1.36 -14.45
N GLN A 2 20.23 0.77 -14.60
CA GLN A 2 20.40 -0.68 -14.68
C GLN A 2 20.99 -1.14 -13.35
N LEU A 3 20.33 -2.07 -12.66
CA LEU A 3 20.77 -2.61 -11.38
C LEU A 3 21.36 -4.00 -11.59
N ASP A 4 22.57 -4.22 -11.08
CA ASP A 4 23.22 -5.52 -11.10
C ASP A 4 22.94 -6.29 -9.81
N ARG A 5 23.10 -7.63 -9.84
CA ARG A 5 22.83 -8.52 -8.69
C ARG A 5 23.44 -8.05 -7.36
N PRO A 6 24.70 -7.55 -7.28
CA PRO A 6 25.28 -7.10 -6.02
C PRO A 6 24.57 -5.90 -5.38
N GLN A 7 23.80 -5.13 -6.16
CA GLN A 7 23.07 -3.95 -5.72
C GLN A 7 21.65 -4.30 -5.24
N ILE A 8 21.20 -5.53 -5.45
CA ILE A 8 19.87 -6.00 -5.07
C ILE A 8 19.98 -6.85 -3.81
N ARG A 9 19.26 -6.45 -2.76
CA ARG A 9 19.16 -7.22 -1.52
C ARG A 9 17.74 -7.69 -1.33
N GLN A 10 17.54 -9.01 -1.32
CA GLN A 10 16.26 -9.58 -0.91
C GLN A 10 16.12 -9.50 0.61
N MET A 11 14.98 -9.00 1.06
CA MET A 11 14.70 -8.76 2.47
C MET A 11 13.22 -9.07 2.73
N ASP A 12 12.90 -9.41 3.97
CA ASP A 12 11.50 -9.43 4.40
C ASP A 12 10.91 -8.02 4.27
N PRO A 13 9.67 -7.86 3.75
CA PRO A 13 9.08 -6.55 3.51
C PRO A 13 9.07 -5.64 4.74
N GLY A 14 8.90 -6.22 5.93
CA GLY A 14 8.92 -5.47 7.19
C GLY A 14 10.27 -4.85 7.53
N LEU A 15 11.39 -5.38 7.03
CA LEU A 15 12.74 -4.88 7.30
C LEU A 15 13.16 -3.75 6.37
N VAL A 16 12.55 -3.67 5.18
CA VAL A 16 12.90 -2.68 4.13
C VAL A 16 12.79 -1.25 4.65
N TYR A 17 11.75 -0.93 5.42
CA TYR A 17 11.53 0.42 5.97
C TYR A 17 12.68 0.88 6.89
N ASN A 18 13.14 0.00 7.77
CA ASN A 18 14.27 0.30 8.66
C ASN A 18 15.58 0.38 7.87
N ALA A 19 15.76 -0.49 6.87
CA ALA A 19 16.95 -0.48 6.04
C ALA A 19 17.11 0.82 5.22
N VAL A 20 16.00 1.37 4.71
CA VAL A 20 16.00 2.68 4.04
C VAL A 20 16.28 3.80 5.05
N ARG A 21 15.58 3.81 6.20
CA ARG A 21 15.78 4.82 7.26
C ARG A 21 17.23 4.85 7.76
N ASP A 22 17.83 3.68 7.97
CA ASP A 22 19.18 3.52 8.51
C ASP A 22 20.28 3.66 7.44
N GLY A 23 19.91 3.94 6.18
CA GLY A 23 20.87 4.12 5.08
C GLY A 23 21.58 2.85 4.64
N LEU A 24 21.05 1.67 4.96
CA LEU A 24 21.59 0.38 4.52
C LEU A 24 21.30 0.11 3.04
N VAL A 25 20.23 0.70 2.51
CA VAL A 25 19.83 0.73 1.10
C VAL A 25 19.27 2.11 0.75
N ASP A 26 19.44 2.55 -0.49
CA ASP A 26 18.98 3.87 -0.96
C ASP A 26 17.48 3.89 -1.29
N ALA A 27 16.94 2.75 -1.70
CA ALA A 27 15.55 2.58 -2.10
C ALA A 27 15.07 1.17 -1.76
N GLY A 28 13.75 1.01 -1.59
CA GLY A 28 13.14 -0.26 -1.25
C GLY A 28 11.72 -0.38 -1.77
N LEU A 29 11.30 -1.62 -2.02
CA LEU A 29 9.91 -1.93 -2.36
C LEU A 29 9.09 -2.00 -1.06
N VAL A 30 8.06 -1.15 -0.95
CA VAL A 30 7.25 -0.97 0.25
C VAL A 30 5.75 -1.03 -0.07
N TYR A 31 4.92 -1.21 0.94
CA TYR A 31 3.47 -1.04 0.85
C TYR A 31 3.10 0.39 1.26
N THR A 32 2.34 1.07 0.40
CA THR A 32 2.01 2.50 0.59
C THR A 32 1.14 2.79 1.81
N THR A 33 0.44 1.78 2.33
CA THR A 33 -0.42 1.86 3.52
C THR A 33 0.29 1.60 4.84
N ASP A 34 1.59 1.26 4.83
CA ASP A 34 2.35 1.02 6.06
C ASP A 34 2.60 2.33 6.82
N GLY A 35 2.24 2.36 8.10
CA GLY A 35 2.35 3.56 8.94
C GLY A 35 3.78 4.11 9.07
N ARG A 36 4.80 3.27 8.85
CA ARG A 36 6.21 3.71 8.88
C ARG A 36 6.59 4.59 7.70
N VAL A 37 5.84 4.58 6.60
CA VAL A 37 6.05 5.53 5.49
C VAL A 37 5.95 6.96 6.01
N LYS A 38 4.85 7.28 6.69
CA LYS A 38 4.69 8.60 7.34
C LYS A 38 5.56 8.74 8.58
N GLY A 39 5.70 7.68 9.37
CA GLY A 39 6.47 7.69 10.62
C GLY A 39 7.97 7.97 10.44
N PHE A 40 8.55 7.61 9.29
CA PHE A 40 9.95 7.85 8.95
C PHE A 40 10.13 8.91 7.86
N ASP A 41 9.07 9.63 7.51
CA ASP A 41 9.08 10.65 6.44
C ASP A 41 9.65 10.13 5.10
N LEU A 42 9.27 8.89 4.74
CA LEU A 42 9.73 8.27 3.50
C LEU A 42 8.97 8.84 2.30
N LYS A 43 9.71 9.16 1.24
CA LYS A 43 9.12 9.57 -0.03
C LYS A 43 8.66 8.36 -0.83
N VAL A 44 7.35 8.22 -1.01
CA VAL A 44 6.77 7.29 -2.00
C VAL A 44 6.93 7.88 -3.40
N LEU A 45 7.47 7.07 -4.33
CA LEU A 45 7.60 7.43 -5.74
C LEU A 45 6.35 7.02 -6.51
N GLU A 46 6.01 7.78 -7.55
CA GLU A 46 4.95 7.47 -8.49
C GLU A 46 5.41 6.38 -9.46
N ASP A 47 4.54 5.38 -9.72
CA ASP A 47 4.74 4.41 -10.79
C ASP A 47 4.19 4.95 -12.12
N ASP A 48 4.96 5.86 -12.72
CA ASP A 48 4.60 6.60 -13.94
C ASP A 48 4.39 5.70 -15.17
N LYS A 49 4.91 4.48 -15.14
CA LYS A 49 4.83 3.51 -16.25
C LYS A 49 3.80 2.42 -16.03
N GLY A 50 3.11 2.43 -14.88
CA GLY A 50 2.07 1.46 -14.56
C GLY A 50 2.59 0.02 -14.56
N PHE A 51 3.77 -0.21 -13.98
CA PHE A 51 4.30 -1.56 -13.81
C PHE A 51 3.42 -2.39 -12.86
N PHE A 52 2.89 -1.77 -11.81
CA PHE A 52 1.97 -2.39 -10.86
C PHE A 52 0.51 -2.19 -11.27
N PRO A 53 -0.36 -3.19 -11.08
CA PRO A 53 -1.79 -3.00 -11.26
C PRO A 53 -2.37 -2.10 -10.15
N SER A 54 -3.59 -1.62 -10.37
CA SER A 54 -4.33 -0.89 -9.33
C SER A 54 -4.72 -1.83 -8.18
N TYR A 55 -4.43 -1.41 -6.95
CA TYR A 55 -4.78 -2.12 -5.71
C TYR A 55 -5.81 -1.33 -4.89
N ALA A 56 -6.89 -0.87 -5.54
CA ALA A 56 -7.97 -0.17 -4.86
C ALA A 56 -8.68 -1.09 -3.86
N VAL A 57 -8.61 -0.74 -2.57
CA VAL A 57 -9.30 -1.47 -1.50
C VAL A 57 -10.80 -1.26 -1.66
N THR A 58 -11.55 -2.35 -1.87
CA THR A 58 -13.01 -2.31 -2.04
C THR A 58 -13.64 -3.39 -1.16
N PRO A 59 -14.68 -3.08 -0.37
CA PRO A 59 -15.45 -4.09 0.36
C PRO A 59 -16.12 -5.08 -0.61
N VAL A 60 -16.07 -6.38 -0.31
CA VAL A 60 -16.78 -7.41 -1.06
C VAL A 60 -17.69 -8.17 -0.09
N VAL A 61 -18.99 -8.19 -0.39
CA VAL A 61 -20.00 -8.82 0.46
C VAL A 61 -20.86 -9.77 -0.36
N ARG A 62 -21.26 -10.89 0.25
CA ARG A 62 -22.20 -11.83 -0.37
C ARG A 62 -23.56 -11.18 -0.57
N LYS A 63 -24.16 -11.38 -1.74
CA LYS A 63 -25.45 -10.79 -2.09
C LYS A 63 -26.56 -11.09 -1.08
N GLU A 64 -26.67 -12.34 -0.64
CA GLU A 64 -27.66 -12.77 0.36
C GLU A 64 -27.55 -12.00 1.69
N VAL A 65 -26.33 -11.59 2.07
CA VAL A 65 -26.09 -10.80 3.29
C VAL A 65 -26.57 -9.36 3.10
N LEU A 66 -26.36 -8.76 1.92
CA LEU A 66 -26.89 -7.43 1.62
C LEU A 66 -28.42 -7.43 1.62
N GLU A 67 -29.05 -8.45 1.03
CA GLU A 67 -30.52 -8.57 0.97
C GLU A 67 -31.15 -8.79 2.36
N ALA A 68 -30.49 -9.55 3.23
CA ALA A 68 -30.98 -9.82 4.57
C ALA A 68 -30.76 -8.66 5.57
N ASN A 69 -29.92 -7.68 5.25
CA ASN A 69 -29.55 -6.58 6.16
C ASN A 69 -29.75 -5.21 5.48
N PRO A 70 -30.98 -4.66 5.52
CA PRO A 70 -31.26 -3.33 4.97
C PRO A 70 -30.36 -2.24 5.57
N GLY A 71 -29.74 -1.41 4.73
CA GLY A 71 -28.84 -0.33 5.13
C GLY A 71 -27.36 -0.72 5.25
N LEU A 72 -27.01 -1.99 5.05
CA LEU A 72 -25.61 -2.44 5.05
C LEU A 72 -24.84 -1.91 3.83
N ASP A 73 -25.51 -1.78 2.68
CA ASP A 73 -24.94 -1.19 1.46
C ASP A 73 -24.58 0.27 1.66
N ASP A 74 -25.47 1.07 2.26
CA ASP A 74 -25.21 2.46 2.60
C ASP A 74 -24.03 2.58 3.59
N ALA A 75 -24.00 1.72 4.62
CA ALA A 75 -22.94 1.73 5.62
C ALA A 75 -21.56 1.38 5.03
N LEU A 76 -21.50 0.45 4.07
CA LEU A 76 -20.25 0.04 3.42
C LEU A 76 -19.76 1.04 2.36
N ASN A 77 -20.69 1.72 1.70
CA ASN A 77 -20.37 2.77 0.72
C ASN A 77 -20.13 4.13 1.37
N HIS A 78 -20.45 4.30 2.65
CA HIS A 78 -20.19 5.53 3.37
C HIS A 78 -18.67 5.78 3.43
N PRO A 79 -18.18 6.91 2.89
CA PRO A 79 -16.74 7.18 2.90
C PRO A 79 -16.23 7.29 4.34
N PHE A 80 -15.20 6.51 4.66
CA PHE A 80 -14.54 6.50 5.98
C PHE A 80 -13.65 7.75 6.21
N TRP A 81 -13.56 8.66 5.23
CA TRP A 81 -12.72 9.85 5.26
C TRP A 81 -13.48 11.03 4.62
N PRO A 82 -13.34 12.28 5.12
CA PRO A 82 -13.83 13.44 4.38
C PRO A 82 -13.08 13.51 3.04
N ALA A 83 -13.81 13.42 1.93
CA ALA A 83 -13.24 13.55 0.59
C ALA A 83 -12.27 14.75 0.55
N GLN A 84 -10.99 14.47 0.29
CA GLN A 84 -10.00 15.46 -0.10
C GLN A 84 -9.96 15.49 -1.62
#